data_AF-A0A1B1YVM0-F1
#
_entry.id   AF-A0A1B1YVM0-F1
#
_cell.length_a   1.000
_cell.length_b   1.000
_cell.length_c   1.000
_cell.angle_alpha   90.00
_cell.angle_beta   90.00
_cell.angle_gamma   90.00
#
_symmetry.space_group_name_H-M   'P 1'
#
loop_
_entity.id
_entity.type
_entity.pdbx_description
1 polymer ?
#
loop_
_entity_poly.entity_id
_entity_poly.type
_entity_poly.pdbx_seq_one_letter_code
_entity_poly.pdbx_strand_id
1 'polypeptide(L)' 'MYVCVCHGVTDRAIRQAAQAGACSLTELAQTLRVATCCGKCAQLATTLLEAADHAGAVPAARLASVG' A
#
# COMPACT_ATOMS: atom_id res chain seq x y z
N MET A 1 -6.89 12.05 -2.13
CA MET A 1 -5.75 12.96 -2.42
C MET A 1 -4.70 12.27 -3.28
N TYR A 2 -3.84 13.00 -4.00
CA TYR A 2 -2.64 12.43 -4.60
C TYR A 2 -1.57 12.19 -3.53
N VAL A 3 -1.01 10.99 -3.54
CA VAL A 3 0.08 10.57 -2.64
C VAL A 3 1.40 10.52 -3.40
N CYS A 4 1.41 10.01 -4.64
CA CYS A 4 2.58 10.04 -5.51
C CYS A 4 2.28 10.82 -6.78
N VAL A 5 2.93 11.97 -6.94
CA VAL A 5 2.78 12.81 -8.14
C VAL A 5 3.51 12.23 -9.35
N CYS A 6 4.64 11.54 -9.15
CA CYS A 6 5.42 10.95 -10.25
C CYS A 6 4.65 9.88 -11.04
N HIS A 7 3.74 9.18 -10.37
CA HIS A 7 2.98 8.06 -10.97
C HIS A 7 1.45 8.24 -10.84
N GLY A 8 0.98 9.41 -10.39
CA GLY A 8 -0.44 9.69 -10.23
C GLY A 8 -1.17 8.79 -9.22
N VAL A 9 -0.47 8.27 -8.19
CA VAL A 9 -1.07 7.37 -7.19
C VAL A 9 -1.86 8.20 -6.17
N THR A 10 -3.09 7.78 -5.90
CA THR A 10 -3.99 8.42 -4.93
C THR A 10 -4.11 7.63 -3.64
N ASP A 11 -4.60 8.26 -2.56
CA ASP A 11 -4.87 7.56 -1.30
C ASP A 11 -5.89 6.42 -1.51
N ARG A 12 -6.91 6.65 -2.34
CA ARG A 12 -7.90 5.63 -2.70
C ARG A 12 -7.24 4.42 -3.35
N ALA A 13 -6.29 4.63 -4.26
CA ALA A 13 -5.56 3.53 -4.90
C ALA A 13 -4.77 2.71 -3.88
N ILE A 14 -4.14 3.35 -2.90
CA ILE A 14 -3.40 2.66 -1.82
C ILE A 14 -4.37 1.85 -0.94
N ARG A 15 -5.49 2.43 -0.54
CA ARG A 15 -6.51 1.73 0.26
C ARG A 15 -7.12 0.54 -0.49
N GLN A 16 -7.36 0.67 -1.79
CA GLN A 16 -7.84 -0.42 -2.63
C GLN A 16 -6.80 -1.53 -2.78
N ALA A 17 -5.52 -1.19 -2.95
CA ALA A 17 -4.45 -2.18 -2.98
C ALA A 17 -4.31 -2.91 -1.63
N ALA A 18 -4.45 -2.19 -0.51
CA ALA A 18 -4.48 -2.79 0.83
C ALA A 18 -5.65 -3.77 0.99
N GLN A 19 -6.86 -3.39 0.56
CA GLN A 19 -8.04 -4.28 0.55
C GLN A 19 -7.86 -5.49 -0.37
N ALA A 20 -7.06 -5.34 -1.43
CA ALA A 20 -6.69 -6.44 -2.33
C ALA A 20 -5.55 -7.32 -1.78
N GLY A 21 -5.04 -7.05 -0.58
CA GLY A 21 -4.08 -7.87 0.14
C GLY A 21 -2.66 -7.32 0.21
N ALA A 22 -2.39 -6.15 -0.39
CA ALA A 22 -1.08 -5.51 -0.23
C ALA A 22 -0.82 -5.21 1.25
N CYS A 23 0.34 -5.61 1.76
CA CYS A 23 0.74 -5.48 3.16
C CYS A 23 2.13 -4.87 3.35
N SER A 24 2.82 -4.51 2.26
CA SER A 24 4.09 -3.81 2.33
C SER A 24 4.22 -2.70 1.28
N LEU A 25 5.12 -1.74 1.52
CA LEU A 25 5.46 -0.71 0.53
C LEU A 25 6.03 -1.35 -0.75
N THR A 26 6.74 -2.47 -0.64
CA THR A 26 7.26 -3.23 -1.79
C THR A 26 6.14 -3.74 -2.68
N GLU A 27 5.10 -4.33 -2.09
CA GLU A 27 3.92 -4.79 -2.85
C GLU A 27 3.17 -3.61 -3.46
N LEU A 28 2.97 -2.51 -2.72
CA LEU A 28 2.41 -1.29 -3.30
C LEU A 28 3.24 -0.75 -4.47
N ALA A 29 4.57 -0.81 -4.38
CA ALA A 29 5.47 -0.37 -5.45
C ALA A 29 5.34 -1.26 -6.69
N GLN A 30 5.17 -2.58 -6.52
CA GLN A 30 4.95 -3.50 -7.62
C GLN A 30 3.62 -3.23 -8.34
N THR A 31 2.54 -2.96 -7.60
CA THR A 31 1.20 -2.78 -8.18
C THR A 31 0.93 -1.36 -8.68
N LEU A 32 1.34 -0.35 -7.91
CA LEU A 32 1.00 1.06 -8.14
C LEU A 32 2.18 1.91 -8.59
N ARG A 33 3.40 1.35 -8.63
CA ARG A 33 4.67 2.07 -8.87
C ARG A 33 4.97 3.16 -7.85
N VAL A 34 4.24 3.22 -6.73
CA VAL A 34 4.48 4.20 -5.67
C VAL A 34 5.92 4.09 -5.15
N ALA A 35 6.53 5.23 -4.83
CA ALA A 35 7.92 5.33 -4.35
C ALA A 35 9.03 4.86 -5.32
N THR A 36 8.72 4.51 -6.58
CA THR A 36 9.74 4.01 -7.55
C THR A 36 10.45 5.09 -8.39
N CYS A 37 10.13 6.37 -8.19
CA CYS A 37 10.78 7.50 -8.88
C CYS A 37 11.62 8.36 -7.91
N CYS A 38 11.02 9.35 -7.25
CA CYS A 38 11.73 10.27 -6.35
C CYS A 38 11.70 9.84 -4.87
N GLY A 39 10.94 8.79 -4.53
CA GLY A 39 10.83 8.24 -3.18
C GLY A 39 10.08 9.08 -2.13
N LYS A 40 9.82 10.37 -2.38
CA LYS A 40 9.25 11.31 -1.38
C LYS A 40 7.90 10.89 -0.78
N CYS A 41 7.11 10.10 -1.51
CA CYS A 41 5.80 9.63 -1.08
C CYS A 41 5.85 8.36 -0.20
N ALA A 42 7.02 7.74 -0.02
CA ALA A 42 7.15 6.43 0.63
C ALA A 42 6.53 6.41 2.04
N GLN A 43 6.91 7.36 2.90
CA GLN A 43 6.44 7.40 4.28
C GLN A 43 4.91 7.59 4.36
N LEU A 44 4.35 8.50 3.57
CA LEU A 44 2.90 8.72 3.52
C LEU A 44 2.15 7.49 2.97
N ALA A 45 2.69 6.82 1.95
CA ALA A 45 2.09 5.61 1.40
C ALA A 45 2.04 4.47 2.43
N THR A 46 3.12 4.29 3.21
CA THR A 46 3.17 3.31 4.31
C THR A 46 2.16 3.64 5.40
N THR A 47 2.07 4.89 5.86
CA THR A 47 1.09 5.28 6.88
C THR A 47 -0.35 5.03 6.43
N LEU A 48 -0.66 5.25 5.15
CA LEU A 48 -1.99 4.95 4.60
C LEU A 48 -2.27 3.46 4.49
N LEU A 49 -1.25 2.65 4.19
CA LEU A 49 -1.33 1.20 4.15
C LEU A 49 -1.63 0.63 5.55
N GLU A 50 -0.88 1.06 6.56
CA GLU A 50 -1.09 0.67 7.97
C GLU A 50 -2.47 1.10 8.46
N ALA A 51 -2.88 2.33 8.15
CA ALA A 51 -4.22 2.81 8.50
C ALA A 51 -5.35 2.02 7.80
N ALA A 52 -5.10 1.44 6.62
CA ALA A 52 -6.05 0.59 5.92
C ALA A 52 -6.10 -0.83 6.52
N ASP A 53 -4.98 -1.37 6.99
CA ASP A 53 -4.89 -2.66 7.69
C ASP A 53 -5.70 -2.62 9.00
N HIS A 54 -5.63 -1.52 9.75
CA HIS A 54 -6.38 -1.35 10.99
C HIS A 54 -7.88 -1.06 10.79
N ALA A 55 -8.30 -0.58 9.62
CA ALA A 55 -9.70 -0.25 9.33
C ALA A 55 -10.54 -1.46 8.89
N GLY A 56 -9.91 -2.62 8.61
CA GLY A 56 -10.58 -3.83 8.17
C GLY A 56 -10.05 -5.05 8.90
N ALA A 57 -10.73 -5.48 9.95
CA ALA A 57 -10.47 -6.78 10.58
C ALA A 57 -10.61 -7.93 9.55
N VAL A 58 -9.47 -8.41 9.05
CA VAL A 58 -9.06 -9.75 8.55
C VAL A 58 -9.99 -10.55 7.62
N PRO A 59 -9.48 -11.00 6.45
CA PRO A 59 -9.66 -12.37 5.98
C PRO A 59 -8.41 -13.22 6.25
N ALA A 60 -8.67 -14.43 6.77
CA ALA A 60 -7.75 -15.39 7.38
C ALA A 60 -6.77 -16.10 6.41
N ALA A 61 -6.08 -15.37 5.53
CA ALA A 61 -5.06 -15.94 4.63
C ALA A 61 -3.61 -15.76 5.13
N ARG A 62 -3.39 -15.02 6.24
CA ARG A 62 -2.07 -14.59 6.72
C ARG A 62 -1.24 -15.63 7.50
N LEU A 63 -1.52 -16.94 7.38
CA LEU A 63 -0.71 -17.99 8.07
C LEU A 63 -0.02 -18.97 7.12
N ALA A 64 0.33 -18.56 5.90
CA ALA A 64 0.97 -19.46 4.94
C ALA A 64 2.16 -18.81 4.21
N SER A 65 3.25 -18.47 4.92
CA SER A 65 4.58 -18.34 4.28
C SER A 65 5.78 -18.18 5.25
N VAL A 66 5.76 -18.74 6.47
CA VAL A 66 7.03 -18.91 7.22
C VAL A 66 7.41 -20.38 7.15
N GLY A 67 8.07 -20.74 6.06
CA GLY A 67 8.85 -21.96 5.91
C GLY A 67 10.34 -21.63 6.00
#